data_AF-A0A261FKZ4-F1
#
_entry.id   AF-A0A261FKZ4-F1
#
_cell.length_a   1.000
_cell.length_b   1.000
_cell.length_c   1.000
_cell.angle_alpha   90.00
_cell.angle_beta   90.00
_cell.angle_gamma   90.00
#
_symmetry.space_group_name_H-M   'P 1'
#
loop_
_entity.id
_entity.type
_entity.pdbx_description
1 polymer ?
#
loop_
_entity_poly.entity_id
_entity_poly.type
_entity_poly.pdbx_seq_one_letter_code
_entity_poly.pdbx_strand_id
1 'polypeptide(L)'
;MYGKLDFLHAAFGIVPMELDGYESTLDSPAFDMSDVDGQFLLERITQESFYLRNGMIANGSRKAKRIHEDTFLSMSLMFPSLTEQQAIGSFFSRLDSLITLHQRKHL
;
A
#
# COMPACT_ATOMS: atom_id res chain seq x y z
N MET A 1 -1.24 -4.87 4.69
CA MET A 1 0.05 -5.40 5.19
C MET A 1 1.21 -4.66 4.56
N TYR A 2 2.39 -4.64 5.19
CA TYR A 2 3.61 -4.10 4.58
C TYR A 2 4.86 -4.87 5.03
N GLY A 3 5.92 -4.85 4.23
CA GLY A 3 7.22 -5.42 4.58
C GLY A 3 8.08 -4.43 5.37
N LYS A 4 8.47 -4.76 6.60
CA LYS A 4 9.25 -3.86 7.47
C LYS A 4 10.62 -3.51 6.92
N LEU A 5 11.25 -4.43 6.17
CA LEU A 5 12.60 -4.28 5.62
C LEU A 5 12.61 -3.66 4.21
N ASP A 6 11.52 -3.81 3.47
CA ASP A 6 11.41 -3.42 2.06
C ASP A 6 10.42 -2.28 1.82
N PHE A 7 10.10 -1.51 2.87
CA PHE A 7 9.19 -0.37 2.80
C PHE A 7 9.59 0.64 1.70
N LEU A 8 10.89 0.88 1.51
CA LEU A 8 11.42 1.80 0.48
C LEU A 8 11.27 1.28 -0.96
N HIS A 9 10.89 0.01 -1.14
CA HIS A 9 10.62 -0.62 -2.44
C HIS A 9 9.12 -0.87 -2.66
N ALA A 10 8.27 -0.14 -1.94
CA ALA A 10 6.81 -0.27 -2.00
C ALA A 10 6.30 -1.69 -1.71
N ALA A 11 6.92 -2.40 -0.75
CA ALA A 11 6.46 -3.69 -0.28
C ALA A 11 5.15 -3.57 0.54
N PHE A 12 4.05 -3.34 -0.15
CA PHE A 12 2.70 -3.18 0.39
C PHE A 12 1.76 -4.22 -0.23
N GLY A 13 0.74 -4.63 0.50
CA GLY A 13 -0.26 -5.55 -0.01
C GLY A 13 -1.56 -5.51 0.75
N ILE A 14 -2.63 -5.96 0.08
CA ILE A 14 -3.91 -6.29 0.70
C ILE A 14 -3.91 -7.80 0.92
N VAL A 15 -4.29 -8.23 2.12
CA VAL A 15 -4.42 -9.65 2.44
C VAL A 15 -5.72 -10.16 1.80
N PRO A 16 -5.69 -11.19 0.95
CA PRO A 16 -6.90 -11.82 0.41
C PRO A 16 -7.78 -12.40 1.53
N MET A 17 -9.09 -12.42 1.32
CA MET A 17 -10.06 -12.92 2.32
C MET A 17 -9.81 -14.40 2.67
N GLU A 18 -9.41 -15.20 1.68
CA GLU A 18 -9.04 -16.61 1.86
C GLU A 18 -7.82 -16.83 2.77
N LEU A 19 -7.07 -15.78 3.10
CA LEU A 19 -5.96 -15.79 4.06
C LEU A 19 -6.31 -15.09 5.39
N ASP A 20 -7.56 -14.68 5.59
CA ASP A 20 -8.00 -14.11 6.87
C ASP A 20 -7.88 -15.14 8.01
N GLY A 21 -7.44 -14.68 9.18
CA GLY A 21 -7.17 -15.53 10.35
C GLY A 21 -5.88 -16.36 10.29
N TYR A 22 -5.09 -16.29 9.21
CA TYR A 22 -3.76 -16.89 9.14
C TYR A 22 -2.66 -15.94 9.63
N GLU A 23 -1.53 -16.49 10.08
CA GLU A 23 -0.39 -15.72 10.57
C GLU A 23 0.55 -15.31 9.42
N SER A 24 1.05 -14.07 9.48
CA SER A 24 2.18 -13.60 8.69
C SER A 24 3.47 -13.61 9.52
N THR A 25 4.60 -13.28 8.89
CA THR A 25 5.87 -13.14 9.62
C THR A 25 5.92 -11.84 10.43
N LEU A 26 6.77 -11.80 11.46
CA LEU A 26 7.05 -10.57 12.22
C LEU A 26 7.57 -9.40 11.36
N ASP A 27 8.06 -9.68 10.15
CA ASP A 27 8.56 -8.71 9.18
C ASP A 27 7.48 -8.24 8.21
N SER A 28 6.28 -8.83 8.25
CA SER A 28 5.16 -8.50 7.35
C SER A 28 3.85 -8.30 8.12
N PRO A 29 3.77 -7.30 9.01
CA PRO A 29 2.55 -7.03 9.77
C PRO A 29 1.35 -6.75 8.84
N ALA A 30 0.20 -7.30 9.23
CA ALA A 30 -1.11 -7.03 8.65
C ALA A 30 -1.97 -6.25 9.64
N PHE A 31 -2.89 -5.45 9.12
CA PHE A 31 -3.77 -4.60 9.91
C PHE A 31 -5.16 -4.70 9.31
N ASP A 32 -6.16 -4.74 10.19
CA ASP A 32 -7.54 -4.58 9.78
C ASP A 32 -7.79 -3.14 9.35
N MET A 33 -8.59 -2.98 8.30
CA MET A 33 -8.96 -1.69 7.76
C MET A 33 -10.41 -1.40 8.13
N SER A 34 -10.65 -0.19 8.63
CA SER A 34 -11.99 0.34 8.88
C SER A 34 -12.07 1.75 8.29
N ASP A 35 -13.26 2.11 7.78
CA ASP A 35 -13.57 3.45 7.26
C ASP A 35 -12.65 3.95 6.12
N VAL A 36 -12.03 3.03 5.38
CA VAL A 36 -11.14 3.33 4.25
C VAL A 36 -11.34 2.31 3.13
N ASP A 37 -11.26 2.77 1.89
CA ASP A 37 -11.19 1.88 0.73
C ASP A 37 -9.76 1.30 0.63
N GLY A 38 -9.63 -0.03 0.72
CA GLY A 38 -8.34 -0.70 0.78
C GLY A 38 -7.51 -0.54 -0.49
N GLN A 39 -8.17 -0.50 -1.66
CA GLN A 39 -7.51 -0.32 -2.94
C GLN A 39 -6.97 1.10 -3.08
N PHE A 40 -7.78 2.10 -2.74
CA PHE A 40 -7.36 3.50 -2.67
C PHE A 40 -6.16 3.68 -1.72
N LEU A 41 -6.21 3.07 -0.53
CA LEU A 41 -5.10 3.13 0.43
C LEU A 41 -3.83 2.53 -0.17
N LEU A 42 -3.92 1.33 -0.77
CA LEU A 42 -2.79 0.66 -1.42
C LEU A 42 -2.19 1.54 -2.53
N GLU A 43 -3.01 2.08 -3.42
CA GLU A 43 -2.58 2.99 -4.48
C GLU A 43 -1.90 4.22 -3.91
N ARG A 44 -2.42 4.78 -2.81
CA ARG A 44 -1.90 5.99 -2.17
C ARG A 44 -0.54 5.78 -1.50
N ILE A 45 -0.34 4.66 -0.79
CA ILE A 45 0.92 4.35 -0.09
C ILE A 45 2.01 3.82 -1.03
N THR A 46 1.62 3.26 -2.17
CA THR A 46 2.52 2.80 -3.24
C THR A 46 3.08 3.95 -4.08
N GLN A 47 2.61 5.19 -3.90
CA GLN A 47 3.20 6.34 -4.57
C GLN A 47 4.62 6.63 -4.05
N GLU A 48 5.58 6.83 -4.95
CA GLU A 48 6.98 7.21 -4.64
C GLU A 48 7.07 8.33 -3.60
N SER A 49 6.25 9.37 -3.79
CA SER A 49 6.22 10.53 -2.89
C SER A 49 5.82 10.20 -1.45
N PHE A 50 5.11 9.09 -1.23
CA PHE A 50 4.72 8.61 0.08
C PHE A 50 5.81 7.73 0.68
N TYR A 51 6.16 6.60 0.04
CA TYR A 51 7.06 5.63 0.65
C TYR A 51 8.51 6.12 0.73
N LEU A 52 8.98 6.97 -0.19
CA LEU A 52 10.31 7.58 -0.07
C LEU A 52 10.35 8.60 1.08
N ARG A 53 9.34 9.47 1.16
CA ARG A 53 9.23 10.48 2.24
C ARG A 53 9.21 9.81 3.61
N ASN A 54 8.33 8.83 3.78
CA ASN A 54 8.14 8.16 5.06
C ASN A 54 9.25 7.15 5.37
N GLY A 55 9.79 6.46 4.36
CA GLY A 55 10.88 5.50 4.54
C GLY A 55 12.20 6.18 4.92
N MET A 56 12.38 7.46 4.60
CA MET A 56 13.53 8.23 5.06
C MET A 56 13.50 8.55 6.55
N ILE A 57 12.31 8.59 7.18
CA ILE A 57 12.10 8.89 8.61
C ILE A 57 12.54 7.74 9.53
N ALA A 58 12.75 6.53 8.98
CA ALA A 58 13.13 5.36 9.76
C ALA A 58 14.53 5.45 10.39
N ASN A 59 14.63 4.98 11.64
CA ASN A 59 15.91 4.76 12.33
C ASN A 59 16.58 3.47 11.81
N GLY A 60 17.82 3.58 11.30
CA GLY A 60 18.62 2.46 10.81
C GLY A 60 19.88 2.90 10.08
N SER A 61 20.90 2.04 10.02
CA SER A 61 22.08 2.28 9.18
C SER A 61 21.72 2.22 7.68
N ARG A 62 22.59 2.72 6.79
CA ARG A 62 22.35 2.83 5.34
C ARG A 62 21.93 1.52 4.62
N LYS A 63 22.02 0.35 5.25
CA LYS A 63 21.75 -0.96 4.64
C LYS A 63 20.41 -1.60 4.96
N ALA A 64 19.70 -1.21 6.03
CA ALA A 64 18.38 -1.73 6.33
C ALA A 64 17.60 -0.76 7.24
N LYS A 65 16.73 0.05 6.64
CA LYS A 65 15.81 0.92 7.38
C LYS A 65 14.55 0.12 7.69
N ARG A 66 14.37 -0.24 8.95
CA ARG A 66 13.20 -0.99 9.42
C ARG A 66 12.10 -0.03 9.85
N ILE A 67 10.88 -0.21 9.32
CA ILE A 67 9.70 0.56 9.76
C ILE A 67 8.91 -0.28 10.76
N HIS A 68 8.84 0.19 12.01
CA HIS A 68 7.99 -0.40 13.05
C HIS A 68 6.52 0.00 12.86
N GLU A 69 5.62 -0.81 13.41
CA GLU A 69 4.17 -0.68 13.26
C GLU A 69 3.67 0.67 13.75
N ASP A 70 4.10 1.11 14.94
CA ASP A 70 3.73 2.41 15.49
C ASP A 70 4.16 3.56 14.57
N THR A 71 5.35 3.45 13.97
CA THR A 71 5.84 4.43 12.99
C THR A 71 4.96 4.42 11.74
N PHE A 72 4.64 3.24 11.20
CA PHE A 72 3.76 3.09 10.03
C PHE A 72 2.39 3.70 10.27
N LEU A 73 1.75 3.35 11.40
CA LEU A 73 0.42 3.84 11.78
C LEU A 73 0.40 5.34 12.08
N SER A 74 1.53 5.95 12.43
CA SER A 74 1.64 7.41 12.63
C SER A 74 1.81 8.24 11.35
N MET A 75 2.01 7.59 10.19
CA MET A 75 2.26 8.29 8.93
C MET A 75 1.01 9.04 8.46
N SER A 76 1.12 10.36 8.32
CA SER A 76 0.00 11.18 7.88
C SER A 76 -0.36 10.92 6.42
N LEU A 77 -1.64 10.74 6.15
CA LEU A 77 -2.20 10.57 4.81
C LEU A 77 -3.48 11.41 4.69
N MET A 78 -3.69 12.03 3.53
CA MET A 78 -4.91 12.76 3.25
C MET A 78 -5.98 11.79 2.75
N PHE A 79 -7.07 11.66 3.51
CA PHE A 79 -8.20 10.82 3.17
C PHE A 79 -9.36 11.70 2.69
N PRO A 80 -9.74 11.62 1.39
CA PRO A 80 -11.00 12.18 0.93
C PRO A 80 -12.18 11.34 1.43
N SER A 81 -13.41 11.76 1.15
CA SER A 81 -14.59 10.98 1.56
C SER A 81 -14.57 9.56 0.96
N LEU A 82 -15.17 8.58 1.64
CA LEU A 82 -15.17 7.19 1.14
C LEU A 82 -15.73 7.08 -0.29
N THR A 83 -16.76 7.85 -0.61
CA THR A 83 -17.32 7.94 -1.96
C THR A 83 -16.30 8.44 -2.99
N GLU A 84 -15.50 9.45 -2.66
CA GLU A 84 -14.43 9.93 -3.53
C GLU A 84 -13.31 8.90 -3.67
N GLN A 85 -12.93 8.21 -2.59
CA GLN A 85 -11.94 7.13 -2.64
C GLN A 85 -12.35 6.05 -3.65
N GLN A 86 -13.61 5.58 -3.56
CA GLN A 86 -14.17 4.58 -4.47
C GLN A 86 -14.25 5.08 -5.92
N ALA A 87 -14.60 6.35 -6.14
CA ALA A 87 -14.65 6.95 -7.47
C ALA A 87 -13.25 7.03 -8.11
N ILE A 88 -12.24 7.41 -7.33
CA ILE A 88 -10.83 7.47 -7.75
C ILE A 88 -10.33 6.06 -8.09
N GLY A 89 -10.52 5.08 -7.20
CA GLY A 89 -10.06 3.70 -7.43
C GLY A 89 -10.74 3.05 -8.65
N SER A 90 -12.04 3.29 -8.83
CA SER A 90 -12.78 2.80 -10.01
C SER A 90 -12.25 3.40 -11.32
N PHE A 91 -11.86 4.68 -11.31
CA PHE A 91 -11.29 5.35 -12.48
C PHE A 91 -9.95 4.72 -12.88
N PHE A 92 -9.03 4.54 -11.93
CA PHE A 92 -7.71 3.94 -12.22
C PHE A 92 -7.81 2.46 -12.57
N SER A 93 -8.66 1.68 -11.90
CA SER A 93 -8.92 0.28 -12.26
C SER A 93 -9.40 0.11 -13.70
N ARG A 94 -10.26 1.03 -14.15
CA ARG A 94 -10.71 1.07 -15.55
C ARG A 94 -9.56 1.43 -16.50
N LEU A 95 -8.72 2.38 -16.13
CA LEU A 95 -7.56 2.78 -16.92
C LEU A 95 -6.58 1.60 -17.10
N ASP A 96 -6.26 0.89 -16.02
CA ASP A 96 -5.39 -0.28 -16.06
C ASP A 96 -5.95 -1.41 -16.91
N SER A 97 -7.28 -1.61 -16.85
CA SER A 97 -7.98 -2.57 -17.71
C SER A 97 -7.85 -2.20 -19.20
N LEU A 98 -7.94 -0.91 -19.53
CA LEU A 98 -7.76 -0.42 -20.90
C LEU A 98 -6.31 -0.58 -21.38
N ILE A 99 -5.32 -0.27 -20.52
CA ILE A 99 -3.90 -0.49 -20.81
C ILE A 99 -3.63 -1.99 -21.06
N THR A 100 -4.13 -2.84 -20.17
CA THR A 100 -3.99 -4.30 -20.28
C THR A 100 -4.61 -4.83 -21.57
N LEU A 101 -5.82 -4.37 -21.93
CA LEU A 101 -6.48 -4.75 -23.16
C LEU A 101 -5.70 -4.30 -24.40
N HIS A 102 -5.16 -3.08 -24.38
CA HIS A 102 -4.33 -2.56 -25.47
C HIS A 102 -3.05 -3.39 -25.63
N GLN A 103 -2.34 -3.67 -24.54
CA GLN A 103 -1.13 -4.49 -24.55
C GLN A 103 -1.39 -5.89 -25.12
N ARG A 104 -2.48 -6.56 -24.72
CA ARG A 104 -2.86 -7.88 -25.26
C ARG A 104 -3.14 -7.90 -26.77
N LYS A 105 -3.50 -6.76 -27.37
CA LYS A 105 -3.73 -6.66 -28.82
C LYS A 105 -2.44 -6.46 -29.62
N HIS A 106 -1.37 -5.98 -28.96
CA HIS A 106 -0.09 -5.66 -29.58
C HIS A 106 1.05 -6.58 -29.09
N LEU A 107 0.72 -7.62 -28.31
CA LEU A 107 1.53 -8.81 -28.06
C LEU A 107 1.22 -9.87 -29.13
#